data_AF-A0A0P1IJX3-F1
#
_entry.id   AF-A0A0P1IJX3-F1
#
_cell.length_a   1.000
_cell.length_b   1.000
_cell.length_c   1.000
_cell.angle_alpha   90.00
_cell.angle_beta   90.00
_cell.angle_gamma   90.00
#
_symmetry.space_group_name_H-M   'P 1'
#
loop_
_entity.id
_entity.type
_entity.pdbx_description
1 polymer ?
#
loop_
_entity_poly.entity_id
_entity_poly.type
_entity_poly.pdbx_seq_one_letter_code
_entity_poly.pdbx_strand_id
1 'polypeptide(L)' 'MADLDQQIEQTRAKLRDLQARASKQRRRDETRKKIIYGSAVLKLLEEIERDKADRLLKLLHERISRDSDRELLGL' A
#
# COMPACT_ATOMS: atom_id res chain seq x y z
N MET A 1 -12.40 -44.74 -1.05
CA MET A 1 -11.99 -43.63 -0.16
C MET A 1 -10.95 -42.72 -0.81
N ALA A 2 -9.98 -43.25 -1.57
CA ALA A 2 -8.94 -42.45 -2.25
C ALA A 2 -9.45 -41.31 -3.17
N ASP A 3 -10.60 -41.47 -3.85
CA ASP A 3 -11.16 -40.44 -4.74
C ASP A 3 -11.70 -39.21 -3.96
N LEU A 4 -12.30 -39.42 -2.79
CA LEU A 4 -12.77 -38.33 -1.94
C LEU A 4 -11.60 -37.54 -1.34
N ASP A 5 -10.54 -38.23 -0.91
CA ASP A 5 -9.32 -37.59 -0.41
C ASP A 5 -8.64 -36.75 -1.51
N GLN A 6 -8.60 -37.28 -2.74
CA GLN A 6 -8.07 -36.56 -3.90
C GLN A 6 -8.90 -35.31 -4.22
N GLN A 7 -10.24 -35.40 -4.17
CA GLN A 7 -11.12 -34.25 -4.37
C GLN A 7 -10.99 -33.19 -3.27
N ILE A 8 -10.80 -33.60 -2.02
CA ILE A 8 -10.54 -32.71 -0.89
C ILE A 8 -9.23 -31.94 -1.11
N GLU A 9 -8.16 -32.64 -1.47
CA GLU A 9 -6.86 -32.00 -1.72
C GLU A 9 -6.89 -31.04 -2.91
N GLN A 10 -7.56 -31.42 -4.00
CA GLN A 10 -7.77 -30.52 -5.15
C GLN A 10 -8.54 -29.26 -4.74
N THR A 11 -9.58 -29.39 -3.93
CA THR A 11 -10.40 -28.27 -3.48
C THR A 11 -9.61 -27.36 -2.53
N ARG A 12 -8.81 -27.92 -1.63
CA ARG A 12 -7.89 -27.16 -0.76
C ARG A 12 -6.83 -26.42 -1.57
N ALA A 13 -6.28 -27.03 -2.61
CA ALA A 13 -5.34 -26.37 -3.52
C ALA A 13 -5.98 -25.18 -4.24
N LYS A 14 -7.20 -25.36 -4.77
CA LYS A 14 -7.98 -24.26 -5.39
C LYS A 14 -8.26 -23.12 -4.40
N LEU A 15 -8.63 -23.45 -3.16
CA LEU A 15 -8.86 -22.44 -2.12
C LEU A 15 -7.60 -21.62 -1.83
N ARG A 16 -6.44 -22.29 -1.69
CA ARG A 16 -5.15 -21.61 -1.48
C ARG A 16 -4.79 -20.68 -2.62
N ASP A 17 -4.99 -21.10 -3.87
CA ASP A 17 -4.72 -20.26 -5.04
C ASP A 17 -5.66 -19.03 -5.08
N LEU A 18 -6.96 -19.21 -4.82
CA LEU A 18 -7.90 -18.10 -4.74
C LEU A 18 -7.53 -17.11 -3.62
N GLN A 19 -7.12 -17.60 -2.46
CA GLN A 19 -6.66 -16.76 -1.35
C GLN A 19 -5.38 -16.01 -1.72
N ALA A 20 -4.42 -16.65 -2.38
CA ALA A 20 -3.20 -16.01 -2.85
C ALA A 20 -3.50 -14.89 -3.86
N ARG A 21 -4.40 -15.14 -4.82
CA ARG A 21 -4.88 -14.13 -5.78
C ARG A 21 -5.56 -12.96 -5.08
N ALA A 22 -6.44 -13.23 -4.11
CA ALA A 22 -7.10 -12.19 -3.34
C ALA A 22 -6.11 -11.33 -2.53
N SER A 23 -5.12 -11.97 -1.87
CA SER A 23 -4.05 -11.26 -1.16
C SER A 23 -3.20 -10.39 -2.10
N LYS A 24 -2.88 -10.91 -3.28
CA LYS A 24 -2.15 -10.16 -4.31
C LYS A 24 -2.95 -8.95 -4.78
N GLN A 25 -4.25 -9.11 -5.01
CA GLN A 25 -5.13 -8.02 -5.41
C GLN A 25 -5.22 -6.95 -4.31
N ARG A 26 -5.42 -7.34 -3.05
CA ARG A 26 -5.44 -6.40 -1.91
C ARG A 26 -4.15 -5.59 -1.81
N ARG A 27 -2.99 -6.23 -1.94
CA ARG A 27 -1.69 -5.53 -1.93
C ARG A 27 -1.55 -4.54 -3.10
N ARG A 28 -2.06 -4.89 -4.28
CA ARG A 28 -2.09 -3.97 -5.44
C ARG A 28 -2.99 -2.77 -5.16
N ASP A 29 -4.18 -3.00 -4.62
CA ASP A 29 -5.13 -1.93 -4.31
C ASP A 29 -4.61 -1.01 -3.21
N GLU A 30 -3.99 -1.55 -2.16
CA GLU A 30 -3.31 -0.79 -1.11
C GLU A 30 -2.16 0.07 -1.67
N THR A 31 -1.34 -0.50 -2.55
CA THR A 31 -0.25 0.23 -3.21
C THR A 31 -0.80 1.36 -4.07
N ARG A 32 -1.84 1.07 -4.87
CA ARG A 32 -2.50 2.06 -5.72
C ARG A 32 -3.13 3.17 -4.89
N LYS A 33 -3.76 2.84 -3.77
CA LYS A 33 -4.32 3.82 -2.81
C LYS A 33 -3.24 4.78 -2.31
N LYS A 34 -2.09 4.24 -1.87
CA LYS A 34 -0.96 5.06 -1.40
C LYS A 34 -0.43 6.00 -2.49
N ILE A 35 -0.31 5.50 -3.72
CA ILE A 35 0.14 6.32 -4.87
C ILE A 35 -0.85 7.46 -5.13
N ILE A 36 -2.16 7.17 -5.22
CA ILE A 36 -3.19 8.18 -5.52
C ILE A 36 -3.18 9.30 -4.47
N TYR A 37 -3.23 8.95 -3.18
CA TYR A 37 -3.21 9.95 -2.12
C TYR A 37 -1.87 10.68 -2.04
N GLY A 38 -0.75 9.98 -2.20
CA GLY A 38 0.58 10.58 -2.22
C GLY A 38 0.72 11.61 -3.34
N SER A 39 0.34 11.27 -4.58
CA SER A 39 0.38 12.21 -5.70
C SER A 39 -0.56 13.40 -5.50
N ALA A 40 -1.74 13.18 -4.93
CA ALA A 40 -2.69 14.25 -4.66
C ALA A 40 -2.16 15.25 -3.62
N VAL A 41 -1.50 14.75 -2.56
CA VAL A 41 -0.90 15.60 -1.53
C VAL A 41 0.30 16.38 -2.07
N LEU A 42 1.17 15.75 -2.87
CA LEU A 42 2.29 16.46 -3.50
C LEU A 42 1.80 17.60 -4.39
N LYS A 43 0.77 17.35 -5.21
CA LYS A 43 0.13 18.40 -6.01
C LYS A 43 -0.49 19.50 -5.15
N LEU A 44 -1.15 19.13 -4.05
CA LEU A 44 -1.74 20.11 -3.12
C LEU A 44 -0.67 21.05 -2.53
N LEU A 45 0.51 20.53 -2.19
CA LEU A 45 1.62 21.33 -1.67
C LEU A 45 2.12 22.38 -2.67
N GLU A 46 1.99 22.13 -3.96
CA GLU A 46 2.35 23.08 -5.03
C GLU A 46 1.30 24.18 -5.24
N GLU A 47 0.03 23.91 -4.91
CA GLU A 47 -1.11 24.79 -5.24
C GLU A 47 -1.55 25.71 -4.09
N ILE A 48 -1.29 25.34 -2.83
CA ILE A 48 -1.73 26.11 -1.66
C ILE A 48 -0.74 27.19 -1.23
N GLU A 49 -1.22 28.14 -0.42
CA GLU A 49 -0.37 29.17 0.22
C GLU A 49 0.83 28.55 0.95
N ARG A 50 2.00 29.18 0.81
CA ARG A 50 3.28 28.68 1.34
C ARG A 50 3.22 28.30 2.82
N ASP A 51 2.65 29.15 3.67
CA ASP A 51 2.55 28.87 5.12
C ASP A 51 1.68 27.64 5.45
N LYS A 52 0.70 27.32 4.59
CA LYS A 52 -0.13 26.11 4.73
C LYS A 52 0.63 24.90 4.20
N ALA A 53 1.36 25.05 3.10
CA ALA A 53 2.23 24.02 2.54
C ALA A 53 3.32 23.61 3.54
N ASP A 54 4.03 24.56 4.14
CA ASP A 54 5.12 24.31 5.09
C ASP A 54 4.61 23.57 6.33
N ARG A 55 3.43 23.96 6.86
CA ARG A 55 2.80 23.27 7.99
C ARG A 55 2.40 21.83 7.64
N LEU A 56 1.80 21.63 6.46
CA LEU A 56 1.42 20.29 6.01
C LEU A 56 2.65 19.41 5.77
N LEU A 57 3.67 19.95 5.11
CA LEU A 57 4.92 19.24 4.83
C LEU A 57 5.62 18.79 6.12
N LYS A 58 5.68 19.68 7.13
CA LYS A 58 6.20 19.32 8.46
C LYS A 58 5.44 18.14 9.07
N LEU A 59 4.11 18.16 9.03
CA LEU A 59 3.28 17.06 9.53
C LEU A 59 3.55 15.74 8.78
N LEU A 60 3.79 15.80 7.46
CA LEU A 60 4.14 14.62 6.67
C LEU A 60 5.52 14.08 7.07
N HIS A 61 6.51 14.94 7.23
CA HIS A 61 7.87 14.59 7.66
C HIS A 61 7.91 13.93 9.06
N GLU A 62 7.06 14.39 9.98
CA GLU A 62 6.93 13.78 11.32
C GLU A 62 6.34 12.36 11.29
N ARG A 63 5.62 11.99 10.22
CA ARG A 63 5.04 10.64 10.06
C ARG A 63 5.94 9.67 9.29
N ILE A 64 7.05 10.14 8.72
CA ILE A 64 8.05 9.29 8.07
C ILE A 64 9.03 8.78 9.13
N SER A 65 8.82 7.52 9.53
CA SER A 65 9.57 6.88 10.62
C SER A 65 10.70 5.97 10.18
N ARG A 66 10.83 5.68 8.88
CA ARG A 66 11.90 4.81 8.36
C ARG A 66 13.11 5.65 7.98
N ASP A 67 14.26 5.35 8.56
CA ASP A 67 15.50 6.11 8.35
C ASP A 67 15.90 6.18 6.87
N SER A 68 15.77 5.07 6.13
CA SER A 68 16.05 5.04 4.67
C SER A 68 15.18 6.01 3.87
N ASP A 69 13.91 6.18 4.28
CA ASP A 69 12.97 7.06 3.60
C ASP A 69 13.22 8.51 4.01
N ARG A 70 13.67 8.75 5.25
CA ARG A 70 14.10 10.08 5.71
C ARG A 70 15.35 10.56 4.98
N GLU A 71 16.36 9.70 4.85
CA GLU A 71 17.59 10.00 4.10
C GLU A 71 17.30 10.34 2.64
N LEU A 72 16.44 9.55 1.97
CA LEU A 72 16.01 9.81 0.59
C LEU A 72 15.38 11.20 0.41
N LEU A 73 14.65 11.67 1.44
CA LEU A 73 13.94 12.95 1.42
C LEU A 73 14.75 14.11 2.04
N GLY A 74 15.96 13.86 2.55
CA GLY A 74 16.80 14.86 3.22
C GLY A 74 16.26 15.34 4.57
N LEU A 75 15.62 14.45 5.34
CA LEU A 75 14.96 14.72 6.64
C LEU A 75 15.74 14.27 7.87
#